data_AF-A0A3F3PJM0-F1
#
_entry.id   AF-A0A3F3PJM0-F1
#
_cell.length_a   1.000
_cell.length_b   1.000
_cell.length_c   1.000
_cell.angle_alpha   90.00
_cell.angle_beta   90.00
_cell.angle_gamma   90.00
#
_symmetry.space_group_name_H-M   'P 1'
#
loop_
_entity.id
_entity.type
_entity.pdbx_description
1 polymer ?
#
loop_
_entity_poly.entity_id
_entity_poly.type
_entity_poly.pdbx_seq_one_letter_code
_entity_poly.pdbx_strand_id
1 'polypeptide(L)'
;MAMESGYPEGNLSMGTQLIPQDFARHIMQQLGYLCVGDEAPSPENISEVEKVYEESQRCSTPMFDYCKGGDECKAFLMSDRQWFRNILEQRFGIAFKHIIKQGPAIIDFKDNEEAEHMMRAHPSRDAISVFRPLKKPAKWDNGLFKLYTLSHHQTDQEFEKSEGKDAHEVVVDPEQCLFVEGGLYVRLSPKGSTRMVWQGFSVHPMLEDIENPKGLPFMKI
;
A
#
# COMPACT_ATOMS: atom_id res chain seq x y z
N MET A 1 -22.02 2.46 25.49
CA MET A 1 -21.76 3.86 25.12
C MET A 1 -20.30 3.92 24.69
N ALA A 2 -20.03 3.71 23.40
CA ALA A 2 -18.67 3.78 22.87
C ALA A 2 -18.35 5.25 22.60
N MET A 3 -17.23 5.73 23.15
CA MET A 3 -16.70 7.04 22.80
C MET A 3 -16.15 6.95 21.38
N GLU A 4 -16.81 7.61 20.44
CA GLU A 4 -16.21 7.93 19.14
C GLU A 4 -14.98 8.81 19.43
N SER A 5 -13.79 8.25 19.22
CA SER A 5 -12.54 9.00 19.06
C SER A 5 -12.59 9.72 17.71
N GLY A 6 -13.50 10.68 17.58
CA GLY A 6 -13.58 11.55 16.42
C GLY A 6 -12.35 12.44 16.38
N TYR A 7 -11.45 12.18 15.43
CA TYR A 7 -10.46 13.17 15.04
C TYR A 7 -11.18 14.49 14.72
N PRO A 8 -10.68 15.66 15.15
CA PRO A 8 -11.24 16.94 14.74
C PRO A 8 -11.30 16.96 13.21
N GLU A 9 -12.47 17.31 12.65
CA GLU A 9 -12.74 17.30 11.21
C GLU A 9 -11.54 17.84 10.43
N GLY A 10 -10.89 16.99 9.64
CA GLY A 10 -9.82 17.38 8.73
C GLY A 10 -8.38 17.02 9.13
N ASN A 11 -8.13 16.41 10.30
CA ASN A 11 -6.78 16.00 10.70
C ASN A 11 -6.53 14.48 10.54
N LEU A 12 -5.32 14.10 10.13
CA LEU A 12 -4.83 12.73 10.00
C LEU A 12 -3.63 12.51 10.93
N SER A 13 -3.50 11.31 11.50
CA SER A 13 -2.31 10.98 12.31
C SER A 13 -1.14 10.58 11.40
N MET A 14 0.03 11.20 11.59
CA MET A 14 1.31 10.82 10.99
C MET A 14 2.36 10.72 12.11
N GLY A 15 2.73 9.49 12.48
CA GLY A 15 3.59 9.25 13.64
C GLY A 15 2.95 9.74 14.93
N THR A 16 3.57 10.72 15.59
CA THR A 16 3.05 11.34 16.83
C THR A 16 2.28 12.64 16.62
N GLN A 17 2.11 13.07 15.36
CA GLN A 17 1.52 14.36 15.02
C GLN A 17 0.17 14.19 14.31
N LEU A 18 -0.74 15.14 14.57
CA LEU A 18 -1.93 15.33 13.76
C LEU A 18 -1.61 16.36 12.67
N ILE A 19 -1.75 15.97 11.42
CA ILE A 19 -1.53 16.84 10.27
C ILE A 19 -2.85 17.17 9.56
N PRO A 20 -3.02 18.38 9.01
CA PRO A 20 -4.17 18.70 8.18
C PRO A 20 -4.21 17.86 6.90
N GLN A 21 -5.40 17.51 6.42
CA GLN A 21 -5.58 16.77 5.16
C GLN A 21 -4.95 17.47 3.95
N ASP A 22 -5.01 18.81 3.87
CA ASP A 22 -4.34 19.56 2.80
C ASP A 22 -2.82 19.35 2.79
N PHE A 23 -2.22 19.19 3.98
CA PHE A 23 -0.81 18.88 4.11
C PHE A 23 -0.52 17.44 3.66
N ALA A 24 -1.36 16.48 4.04
CA ALA A 24 -1.25 15.10 3.57
C ALA A 24 -1.33 14.99 2.04
N ARG A 25 -2.23 15.75 1.40
CA ARG A 25 -2.31 15.86 -0.06
C ARG A 25 -1.01 16.40 -0.66
N HIS A 26 -0.44 17.45 -0.07
CA HIS A 26 0.82 18.02 -0.54
C HIS A 26 1.98 17.01 -0.43
N ILE A 27 2.06 16.28 0.69
CA ILE A 27 3.04 15.22 0.89
C ILE A 27 2.89 14.13 -0.17
N MET A 28 1.68 13.65 -0.43
CA MET A 28 1.45 12.61 -1.43
C MET A 28 1.79 13.09 -2.85
N GLN A 29 1.47 14.35 -3.19
CA GLN A 29 1.82 14.93 -4.48
C GLN A 29 3.34 15.04 -4.68
N GLN A 30 4.08 15.43 -3.64
CA GLN A 30 5.54 15.60 -3.69
C GLN A 30 6.26 14.26 -3.59
N LEU A 31 5.97 13.44 -2.59
CA LEU A 31 6.72 12.22 -2.31
C LEU A 31 6.20 11.01 -3.10
N GLY A 32 4.92 11.01 -3.44
CA GLY A 32 4.23 9.87 -4.04
C GLY A 32 3.76 8.83 -3.02
N TYR A 33 3.90 9.10 -1.73
CA TYR A 33 3.42 8.20 -0.67
C TYR A 33 3.05 8.95 0.61
N LEU A 34 2.28 8.29 1.47
CA LEU A 34 1.80 8.82 2.75
C LEU A 34 1.57 7.67 3.74
N CYS A 35 2.19 7.72 4.92
CA CYS A 35 1.86 6.82 6.03
C CYS A 35 0.84 7.48 6.94
N VAL A 36 -0.35 6.89 7.10
CA VAL A 36 -1.39 7.42 7.98
C VAL A 36 -1.63 6.44 9.11
N GLY A 37 -1.46 6.91 10.35
CA GLY A 37 -1.77 6.17 11.56
C GLY A 37 -3.25 6.25 11.91
N ASP A 38 -3.74 5.17 12.53
CA ASP A 38 -5.01 5.12 13.23
C ASP A 38 -4.90 4.09 14.38
N GLU A 39 -6.01 3.42 14.71
CA GLU A 39 -6.05 2.32 15.66
C GLU A 39 -5.40 1.06 15.07
N ALA A 40 -4.73 0.28 15.93
CA ALA A 40 -4.27 -1.07 15.57
C ALA A 40 -5.47 -1.92 15.09
N PRO A 41 -5.28 -2.82 14.11
CA PRO A 41 -6.32 -3.77 13.76
C PRO A 41 -6.63 -4.64 14.99
N SER A 42 -7.90 -5.00 15.17
CA SER A 42 -8.26 -5.87 16.29
C SER A 42 -7.60 -7.26 16.14
N PRO A 43 -7.35 -7.97 17.26
CA PRO A 43 -6.83 -9.34 17.20
C PRO A 43 -7.70 -10.28 16.34
N GLU A 44 -9.02 -10.06 16.32
CA GLU A 44 -9.96 -10.81 15.49
C GLU A 44 -9.70 -10.56 14.01
N ASN A 45 -9.58 -9.30 13.58
CA ASN A 45 -9.28 -8.96 12.19
C ASN A 45 -7.93 -9.56 11.74
N ILE A 46 -6.91 -9.51 12.60
CA ILE A 46 -5.61 -10.15 12.33
C ILE A 46 -5.78 -11.66 12.15
N SER A 47 -6.48 -12.31 13.08
CA SER A 47 -6.68 -13.76 13.05
C SER A 47 -7.47 -14.22 11.82
N GLU A 48 -8.44 -13.44 11.36
CA GLU A 48 -9.22 -13.77 10.16
C GLU A 48 -8.34 -13.71 8.89
N VAL A 49 -7.53 -12.66 8.75
CA VAL A 49 -6.59 -12.55 7.62
C VAL A 49 -5.57 -13.68 7.65
N GLU A 50 -5.02 -14.02 8.82
CA GLU A 50 -4.08 -15.14 8.94
C GLU A 50 -4.73 -16.47 8.57
N LYS A 51 -5.94 -16.70 9.06
CA LYS A 51 -6.70 -17.91 8.73
C LYS A 51 -6.90 -18.04 7.22
N VAL A 52 -7.35 -16.98 6.55
CA VAL A 52 -7.52 -16.97 5.09
C VAL A 52 -6.20 -17.26 4.39
N TYR A 53 -5.10 -16.67 4.83
CA TYR A 53 -3.79 -16.91 4.23
C TYR A 53 -3.32 -18.37 4.36
N GLU A 54 -3.50 -19.00 5.53
CA GLU A 54 -3.07 -20.38 5.76
C GLU A 54 -3.98 -21.40 5.07
N GLU A 55 -5.27 -21.10 4.89
CA GLU A 55 -6.25 -22.01 4.27
C GLU A 55 -6.33 -21.87 2.73
N SER A 56 -5.90 -20.74 2.17
CA SER A 56 -6.02 -20.46 0.73
C SER A 56 -4.94 -21.12 -0.12
N GLN A 57 -5.27 -21.40 -1.39
CA GLN A 57 -4.25 -21.73 -2.38
C GLN A 57 -3.38 -20.50 -2.64
N ARG A 58 -2.07 -20.65 -2.40
CA ARG A 58 -1.08 -19.59 -2.56
C ARG A 58 -0.41 -19.66 -3.93
N CYS A 59 -0.18 -18.50 -4.52
CA CYS A 59 0.77 -18.32 -5.59
C CYS A 59 2.14 -18.01 -4.98
N SER A 60 3.20 -18.54 -5.59
CA SER A 60 4.56 -18.37 -5.10
C SER A 60 5.44 -17.71 -6.16
N THR A 61 6.25 -16.76 -5.74
CA THR A 61 7.35 -16.16 -6.51
C THR A 61 8.64 -16.30 -5.70
N PRO A 62 9.81 -16.01 -6.26
CA PRO A 62 11.05 -15.95 -5.48
C PRO A 62 10.98 -14.97 -4.29
N MET A 63 10.26 -13.85 -4.44
CA MET A 63 10.27 -12.72 -3.49
C MET A 63 9.20 -12.82 -2.40
N PHE A 64 8.07 -13.45 -2.71
CA PHE A 64 6.92 -13.51 -1.81
C PHE A 64 5.95 -14.63 -2.21
N ASP A 65 5.19 -15.08 -1.22
CA ASP A 65 3.98 -15.86 -1.43
C ASP A 65 2.77 -14.94 -1.28
N TYR A 66 1.70 -15.21 -2.02
CA TYR A 66 0.49 -14.38 -1.94
C TYR A 66 -0.77 -15.17 -2.26
N CYS A 67 -1.88 -14.70 -1.73
CA CYS A 67 -3.20 -15.21 -2.07
C CYS A 67 -4.23 -14.08 -2.14
N LYS A 68 -5.38 -14.40 -2.70
CA LYS A 68 -6.52 -13.49 -2.73
C LYS A 68 -7.13 -13.35 -1.35
N GLY A 69 -7.35 -12.11 -0.94
CA GLY A 69 -8.15 -11.76 0.23
C GLY A 69 -9.58 -11.38 -0.16
N GLY A 70 -10.39 -11.09 0.85
CA GLY A 70 -11.78 -10.71 0.74
C GLY A 70 -12.15 -9.60 1.71
N ASP A 71 -13.29 -9.77 2.39
CA ASP A 71 -13.84 -8.77 3.30
C ASP A 71 -13.02 -8.65 4.59
N GLU A 72 -12.34 -9.71 5.03
CA GLU A 72 -11.42 -9.71 6.17
C GLU A 72 -10.27 -8.72 5.95
N CYS A 73 -9.76 -8.64 4.71
CA CYS A 73 -8.73 -7.69 4.33
C CYS A 73 -9.25 -6.25 4.29
N LYS A 74 -10.51 -6.02 3.87
CA LYS A 74 -11.12 -4.68 3.84
C LYS A 74 -11.35 -4.14 5.25
N ALA A 75 -11.80 -5.01 6.16
CA ALA A 75 -11.96 -4.72 7.57
C ALA A 75 -10.60 -4.45 8.22
N PHE A 76 -9.59 -5.28 7.92
CA PHE A 76 -8.22 -5.12 8.38
C PHE A 76 -7.57 -3.81 7.90
N LEU A 77 -7.75 -3.42 6.65
CA LEU A 77 -7.29 -2.13 6.11
C LEU A 77 -8.11 -0.94 6.64
N MET A 78 -9.25 -1.20 7.28
CA MET A 78 -10.19 -0.18 7.75
C MET A 78 -10.67 0.74 6.62
N SER A 79 -10.81 0.19 5.41
CA SER A 79 -11.17 0.93 4.19
C SER A 79 -12.55 1.62 4.24
N ASP A 80 -13.37 1.27 5.24
CA ASP A 80 -14.66 1.89 5.49
C ASP A 80 -14.61 3.14 6.38
N ARG A 81 -13.46 3.43 7.01
CA ARG A 81 -13.31 4.64 7.84
C ARG A 81 -13.35 5.90 6.97
N GLN A 82 -13.97 6.96 7.49
CA GLN A 82 -14.14 8.20 6.75
C GLN A 82 -12.81 8.84 6.34
N TRP A 83 -11.80 8.81 7.21
CA TRP A 83 -10.48 9.37 6.92
C TRP A 83 -9.81 8.67 5.73
N PHE A 84 -9.94 7.34 5.64
CA PHE A 84 -9.38 6.53 4.55
C PHE A 84 -10.03 6.89 3.23
N ARG A 85 -11.36 6.99 3.23
CA ARG A 85 -12.16 7.38 2.06
C ARG A 85 -11.82 8.79 1.62
N ASN A 86 -11.71 9.74 2.55
CA ASN A 86 -11.39 11.14 2.24
C ASN A 86 -10.06 11.28 1.49
N ILE A 87 -9.01 10.53 1.87
CA ILE A 87 -7.72 10.55 1.17
C ILE A 87 -7.90 10.18 -0.31
N LEU A 88 -8.63 9.10 -0.58
CA LEU A 88 -8.85 8.61 -1.93
C LEU A 88 -9.80 9.53 -2.73
N GLU A 89 -10.88 10.02 -2.11
CA GLU A 89 -11.80 10.97 -2.75
C GLU A 89 -11.10 12.28 -3.13
N GLN A 90 -10.25 12.81 -2.26
CA GLN A 90 -9.44 14.00 -2.55
C GLN A 90 -8.43 13.74 -3.66
N ARG A 91 -7.79 12.56 -3.66
CA ARG A 91 -6.80 12.20 -4.68
C ARG A 91 -7.43 12.03 -6.07
N PHE A 92 -8.62 11.44 -6.16
CA PHE A 92 -9.27 11.15 -7.44
C PHE A 92 -10.29 12.19 -7.88
N GLY A 93 -10.72 13.08 -6.98
CA GLY A 93 -11.74 14.10 -7.27
C GLY A 93 -13.14 13.52 -7.51
N ILE A 94 -13.41 12.30 -7.02
CA ILE A 94 -14.70 11.61 -7.16
C ILE A 94 -15.10 10.94 -5.84
N ALA A 95 -16.40 10.70 -5.64
CA ALA A 95 -16.89 10.03 -4.45
C ALA A 95 -16.40 8.56 -4.37
N PHE A 96 -16.14 8.07 -3.16
CA PHE A 96 -15.51 6.77 -2.89
C PHE A 96 -16.28 5.58 -3.46
N LYS A 97 -17.61 5.72 -3.52
CA LYS A 97 -18.50 4.71 -4.14
C LYS A 97 -18.25 4.51 -5.64
N HIS A 98 -17.63 5.48 -6.31
CA HIS A 98 -17.28 5.42 -7.73
C HIS A 98 -15.83 4.99 -7.96
N ILE A 99 -15.03 4.84 -6.90
CA ILE A 99 -13.65 4.35 -6.99
C ILE A 99 -13.67 2.83 -7.13
N ILE A 100 -12.96 2.35 -8.15
CA ILE A 100 -12.73 0.93 -8.43
C ILE A 100 -11.69 0.40 -7.45
N LYS A 101 -11.96 -0.78 -6.88
CA LYS A 101 -11.09 -1.46 -5.91
C LYS A 101 -10.50 -2.71 -6.58
N GLN A 102 -9.19 -2.90 -6.45
CA GLN A 102 -8.44 -4.05 -6.98
C GLN A 102 -7.83 -4.88 -5.85
N GLY A 103 -7.82 -6.21 -5.99
CA GLY A 103 -7.58 -7.11 -4.86
C GLY A 103 -8.77 -7.17 -3.89
N PRO A 104 -8.56 -7.32 -2.57
CA PRO A 104 -7.27 -7.25 -1.86
C PRO A 104 -6.42 -8.53 -1.97
N ALA A 105 -5.12 -8.40 -1.70
CA ALA A 105 -4.16 -9.50 -1.62
C ALA A 105 -3.56 -9.60 -0.21
N ILE A 106 -3.25 -10.82 0.22
CA ILE A 106 -2.41 -11.07 1.40
C ILE A 106 -1.05 -11.54 0.89
N ILE A 107 0.02 -10.91 1.35
CA ILE A 107 1.39 -11.08 0.85
C ILE A 107 2.28 -11.46 2.01
N ASP A 108 3.11 -12.48 1.84
CA ASP A 108 4.13 -12.90 2.79
C ASP A 108 5.51 -12.82 2.12
N PHE A 109 6.30 -11.83 2.54
CA PHE A 109 7.61 -11.56 1.95
C PHE A 109 8.64 -12.59 2.41
N LYS A 110 9.47 -13.05 1.47
CA LYS A 110 10.50 -14.08 1.70
C LYS A 110 11.89 -13.50 1.56
N ASP A 111 12.82 -14.08 2.31
CA ASP A 111 14.24 -13.89 2.03
C ASP A 111 14.53 -14.38 0.61
N ASN A 112 15.28 -13.58 -0.14
CA ASN A 112 15.60 -13.87 -1.52
C ASN A 112 16.99 -13.33 -1.86
N GLU A 113 17.62 -13.98 -2.85
CA GLU A 113 18.94 -13.60 -3.37
C GLU A 113 18.84 -12.94 -4.74
N GLU A 114 17.62 -12.66 -5.21
CA GLU A 114 17.42 -12.07 -6.53
C GLU A 114 17.87 -10.60 -6.55
N ALA A 115 18.31 -10.18 -7.74
CA ALA A 115 18.73 -8.81 -8.00
C ALA A 115 17.61 -7.82 -7.67
N GLU A 116 18.02 -6.59 -7.35
CA GLU A 116 17.13 -5.48 -6.99
C GLU A 116 16.11 -5.18 -8.09
N HIS A 117 14.92 -5.77 -8.01
CA HIS A 117 13.85 -5.50 -8.96
C HIS A 117 13.18 -4.17 -8.64
N MET A 118 13.31 -3.21 -9.56
CA MET A 118 12.58 -1.95 -9.53
C MET A 118 11.22 -2.15 -10.19
N MET A 119 10.19 -2.15 -9.37
CA MET A 119 8.80 -2.41 -9.74
C MET A 119 7.98 -1.13 -9.52
N ARG A 120 6.75 -1.08 -10.00
CA ARG A 120 5.79 -0.02 -9.66
C ARG A 120 4.94 -0.44 -8.47
N ALA A 121 4.51 0.54 -7.69
CA ALA A 121 3.58 0.33 -6.59
C ALA A 121 2.19 -0.08 -7.07
N HIS A 122 1.84 0.13 -8.34
CA HIS A 122 0.63 -0.39 -8.98
C HIS A 122 0.85 -0.56 -10.49
N PRO A 123 0.15 -1.48 -11.19
CA PRO A 123 0.31 -1.62 -12.65
C PRO A 123 -0.15 -0.36 -13.41
N SER A 124 -1.33 0.17 -13.06
CA SER A 124 -1.82 1.48 -13.51
C SER A 124 -1.12 2.64 -12.79
N ARG A 125 -0.68 3.66 -13.54
CA ARG A 125 0.01 4.83 -12.99
C ARG A 125 -0.89 5.71 -12.14
N ASP A 126 -2.12 5.93 -12.61
CA ASP A 126 -3.11 6.82 -11.96
C ASP A 126 -3.95 6.10 -10.90
N ALA A 127 -3.34 5.14 -10.21
CA ALA A 127 -3.96 4.38 -9.13
C ALA A 127 -3.26 4.68 -7.79
N ILE A 128 -3.86 4.24 -6.69
CA ILE A 128 -3.25 4.24 -5.37
C ILE A 128 -3.20 2.81 -4.86
N SER A 129 -2.04 2.39 -4.38
CA SER A 129 -1.88 1.15 -3.63
C SER A 129 -1.84 1.45 -2.14
N VAL A 130 -2.59 0.69 -1.37
CA VAL A 130 -2.60 0.77 0.09
C VAL A 130 -2.04 -0.50 0.68
N PHE A 131 -1.10 -0.36 1.60
CA PHE A 131 -0.43 -1.46 2.29
C PHE A 131 -0.58 -1.31 3.79
N ARG A 132 -0.79 -2.41 4.50
CA ARG A 132 -0.76 -2.45 5.96
C ARG A 132 -0.13 -3.76 6.47
N PRO A 133 0.84 -3.70 7.39
CA PRO A 133 1.45 -4.90 7.94
C PRO A 133 0.59 -5.54 9.02
N LEU A 134 0.65 -6.87 9.09
CA LEU A 134 -0.29 -7.65 9.89
C LEU A 134 -0.05 -7.57 11.40
N LYS A 135 1.20 -7.76 11.84
CA LYS A 135 1.55 -7.95 13.26
C LYS A 135 2.73 -7.13 13.75
N LYS A 136 3.75 -6.99 12.91
CA LYS A 136 5.01 -6.31 13.25
C LYS A 136 5.21 -5.15 12.29
N PRO A 137 5.92 -4.09 12.70
CA PRO A 137 6.29 -3.03 11.78
C PRO A 137 7.02 -3.59 10.55
N ALA A 138 6.59 -3.15 9.38
CA ALA A 138 7.25 -3.42 8.12
C ALA A 138 8.33 -2.38 7.86
N LYS A 139 9.52 -2.84 7.49
CA LYS A 139 10.68 -2.01 7.17
C LYS A 139 11.56 -2.74 6.15
N TRP A 140 12.57 -2.06 5.65
CA TRP A 140 13.49 -2.64 4.66
C TRP A 140 14.05 -4.01 5.11
N ASP A 141 14.50 -4.13 6.36
CA ASP A 141 15.15 -5.35 6.84
C ASP A 141 14.24 -6.57 7.04
N ASN A 142 12.92 -6.44 6.82
CA ASN A 142 11.99 -7.56 7.01
C ASN A 142 10.93 -7.70 5.91
N GLY A 143 11.08 -7.07 4.74
CA GLY A 143 10.18 -7.29 3.61
C GLY A 143 9.58 -6.06 2.98
N LEU A 144 9.61 -4.90 3.64
CA LEU A 144 9.10 -3.69 3.02
C LEU A 144 10.05 -3.20 1.91
N PHE A 145 9.47 -2.70 0.83
CA PHE A 145 10.23 -2.09 -0.26
C PHE A 145 10.73 -0.68 0.10
N LYS A 146 11.81 -0.25 -0.57
CA LYS A 146 12.18 1.18 -0.64
C LYS A 146 11.30 1.90 -1.65
N LEU A 147 11.10 3.19 -1.44
CA LEU A 147 10.28 4.06 -2.28
C LEU A 147 11.18 5.04 -3.03
N TYR A 148 11.07 5.11 -4.35
CA TYR A 148 11.80 6.12 -5.13
C TYR A 148 10.97 7.40 -5.22
N THR A 149 11.25 8.33 -4.32
CA THR A 149 10.56 9.62 -4.22
C THR A 149 10.49 10.34 -5.57
N LEU A 150 9.35 10.97 -5.87
CA LEU A 150 9.06 11.70 -7.13
C LEU A 150 9.00 10.85 -8.41
N SER A 151 9.32 9.56 -8.38
CA SER A 151 9.33 8.72 -9.59
C SER A 151 7.96 8.53 -10.24
N HIS A 152 6.87 8.79 -9.52
CA HIS A 152 5.51 8.79 -10.06
C HIS A 152 5.26 9.91 -11.08
N HIS A 153 6.08 10.96 -11.08
CA HIS A 153 6.07 12.02 -12.09
C HIS A 153 6.88 11.66 -13.36
N GLN A 154 7.61 10.55 -13.34
CA GLN A 154 8.49 10.13 -14.42
C GLN A 154 7.88 8.98 -15.22
N THR A 155 8.07 8.98 -16.53
CA THR A 155 7.89 7.80 -17.38
C THR A 155 8.92 6.72 -17.04
N ASP A 156 8.68 5.48 -17.47
CA ASP A 156 9.63 4.38 -17.22
C ASP A 156 11.01 4.67 -17.81
N GLN A 157 11.04 5.28 -19.00
CA GLN A 157 12.28 5.63 -19.67
C GLN A 157 13.05 6.74 -18.93
N GLU A 158 12.35 7.74 -18.39
CA GLU A 158 12.96 8.81 -17.60
C GLU A 158 13.52 8.27 -16.29
N PHE A 159 12.76 7.43 -15.59
CA PHE A 159 13.22 6.78 -14.36
C PHE A 159 14.44 5.89 -14.62
N GLU A 160 14.42 5.06 -15.66
CA GLU A 160 15.56 4.19 -15.99
C GLU A 160 16.84 4.99 -16.26
N LYS A 161 16.73 6.11 -16.99
CA LYS A 161 17.86 6.99 -17.32
C LYS A 161 18.29 7.93 -16.18
N SER A 162 17.50 8.07 -15.12
CA SER A 162 17.85 9.01 -14.05
C SER A 162 19.08 8.55 -13.28
N GLU A 163 20.07 9.43 -13.19
CA GLU A 163 21.21 9.25 -12.29
C GLU A 163 20.82 9.66 -10.87
N GLY A 164 21.43 9.04 -9.85
CA GLY A 164 21.20 9.43 -8.45
C GLY A 164 19.78 9.21 -7.95
N LYS A 165 19.17 8.06 -8.27
CA LYS A 165 17.85 7.67 -7.77
C LYS A 165 17.80 7.72 -6.24
N ASP A 166 16.97 8.61 -5.69
CA ASP A 166 16.80 8.74 -4.25
C ASP A 166 15.76 7.72 -3.75
N ALA A 167 16.22 6.78 -2.93
CA ALA A 167 15.41 5.67 -2.44
C ALA A 167 15.23 5.80 -0.92
N HIS A 168 14.01 6.03 -0.50
CA HIS A 168 13.65 6.19 0.91
C HIS A 168 13.29 4.84 1.54
N GLU A 169 13.91 4.56 2.68
CA GLU A 169 13.46 3.53 3.60
C GLU A 169 12.38 4.13 4.51
N VAL A 170 11.22 3.47 4.55
CA VAL A 170 10.14 3.83 5.47
C VAL A 170 9.89 2.69 6.45
N VAL A 171 9.30 3.03 7.59
CA VAL A 171 8.77 2.07 8.55
C VAL A 171 7.26 2.27 8.59
N VAL A 172 6.52 1.17 8.51
CA VAL A 172 5.06 1.17 8.60
C VAL A 172 4.69 0.32 9.79
N ASP A 173 4.10 0.94 10.81
CA ASP A 173 3.61 0.22 11.98
C ASP A 173 2.27 -0.49 11.69
N PRO A 174 1.88 -1.54 12.44
CA PRO A 174 0.57 -2.20 12.27
C PRO A 174 -0.61 -1.23 12.42
N GLU A 175 -0.47 -0.16 13.18
CA GLU A 175 -1.43 0.93 13.34
C GLU A 175 -1.57 1.81 12.08
N GLN A 176 -0.67 1.68 11.10
CA GLN A 176 -0.57 2.58 9.96
C GLN A 176 -0.96 1.91 8.64
N CYS A 177 -1.57 2.69 7.76
CA CYS A 177 -1.71 2.36 6.35
C CYS A 177 -0.72 3.21 5.53
N LEU A 178 0.05 2.56 4.67
CA LEU A 178 0.91 3.19 3.68
C LEU A 178 0.14 3.32 2.36
N PHE A 179 -0.15 4.55 1.95
CA PHE A 179 -0.71 4.89 0.65
C PHE A 179 0.44 5.22 -0.30
N VAL A 180 0.42 4.68 -1.52
CA VAL A 180 1.48 4.86 -2.51
C VAL A 180 0.86 5.13 -3.88
N GLU A 181 1.32 6.17 -4.56
CA GLU A 181 0.99 6.47 -5.95
C GLU A 181 1.39 5.30 -6.85
N GLY A 182 0.50 4.89 -7.74
CA GLY A 182 0.67 3.69 -8.54
C GLY A 182 1.89 3.74 -9.45
N GLY A 183 2.15 4.91 -10.04
CA GLY A 183 3.33 5.16 -10.85
C GLY A 183 4.65 5.24 -10.06
N LEU A 184 4.62 5.26 -8.72
CA LEU A 184 5.84 5.33 -7.92
C LEU A 184 6.60 4.02 -8.03
N TYR A 185 7.90 4.12 -8.30
CA TYR A 185 8.77 2.98 -8.29
C TYR A 185 9.09 2.56 -6.85
N VAL A 186 9.17 1.26 -6.68
CA VAL A 186 9.55 0.59 -5.44
C VAL A 186 10.67 -0.38 -5.73
N ARG A 187 11.56 -0.56 -4.76
CA ARG A 187 12.59 -1.61 -4.79
C ARG A 187 12.26 -2.62 -3.73
N LEU A 188 12.04 -3.87 -4.12
CA LEU A 188 11.75 -4.95 -3.18
C LEU A 188 12.94 -5.25 -2.27
N SER A 189 12.65 -5.58 -1.02
CA SER A 189 13.63 -6.02 -0.05
C SER A 189 14.15 -7.43 -0.37
N PRO A 190 15.47 -7.69 -0.19
CA PRO A 190 16.01 -9.05 -0.23
C PRO A 190 15.71 -9.84 1.06
N LYS A 191 15.22 -9.16 2.11
CA LYS A 191 14.78 -9.75 3.38
C LYS A 191 13.27 -9.92 3.39
N GLY A 192 12.79 -10.99 4.02
CA GLY A 192 11.38 -11.29 4.24
C GLY A 192 10.99 -11.30 5.72
N SER A 193 9.91 -12.02 6.05
CA SER A 193 9.26 -12.18 7.37
C SER A 193 8.12 -11.22 7.71
N THR A 194 7.83 -10.26 6.83
CA THR A 194 6.63 -9.42 6.96
C THR A 194 5.50 -10.00 6.15
N ARG A 195 4.33 -10.12 6.78
CA ARG A 195 3.06 -10.32 6.11
C ARG A 195 2.28 -9.01 6.05
N MET A 196 1.72 -8.70 4.88
CA MET A 196 0.99 -7.46 4.63
C MET A 196 -0.30 -7.73 3.85
N VAL A 197 -1.27 -6.84 4.02
CA VAL A 197 -2.43 -6.74 3.14
C VAL A 197 -2.18 -5.60 2.16
N TRP A 198 -2.52 -5.83 0.89
CA TRP A 198 -2.53 -4.83 -0.17
C TRP A 198 -3.92 -4.68 -0.77
N GLN A 199 -4.29 -3.44 -1.14
CA GLN A 199 -5.45 -3.16 -1.98
C GLN A 199 -5.16 -1.99 -2.93
N GLY A 200 -5.54 -2.14 -4.20
CA GLY A 200 -5.45 -1.09 -5.22
C GLY A 200 -6.75 -0.28 -5.32
N PHE A 201 -6.64 0.99 -5.67
CA PHE A 201 -7.74 1.92 -5.89
C PHE A 201 -7.49 2.76 -7.14
N SER A 202 -8.51 2.97 -7.96
CA SER A 202 -8.39 3.76 -9.20
C SER A 202 -9.74 4.27 -9.71
N VAL A 203 -9.71 5.19 -10.68
CA VAL A 203 -10.91 5.68 -11.38
C VAL A 203 -11.29 4.78 -12.56
N HIS A 204 -10.31 4.10 -13.15
CA HIS A 204 -10.48 3.24 -14.32
C HIS A 204 -10.06 1.80 -14.01
N PRO A 205 -10.74 0.78 -14.58
CA PRO A 205 -10.27 -0.60 -14.45
C PRO A 205 -8.85 -0.73 -15.03
N MET A 206 -8.04 -1.65 -14.51
CA MET A 206 -6.65 -1.80 -14.96
C MET A 206 -6.56 -2.15 -16.46
N LEU A 207 -7.52 -2.93 -16.98
CA LEU A 207 -7.54 -3.36 -18.38
C LEU A 207 -6.15 -3.87 -18.80
N GLU A 208 -5.55 -3.27 -19.83
CA GLU A 208 -4.23 -3.64 -20.36
C GLU A 208 -3.08 -3.35 -19.37
N ASP A 209 -3.25 -2.41 -18.43
CA ASP A 209 -2.23 -2.10 -17.43
C ASP A 209 -1.93 -3.29 -16.52
N ILE A 210 -2.86 -4.24 -16.34
CA ILE A 210 -2.64 -5.43 -15.50
C ILE A 210 -1.48 -6.28 -16.02
N GLU A 211 -1.18 -6.20 -17.32
CA GLU A 211 -0.07 -6.92 -17.93
C GLU A 211 1.24 -6.14 -17.95
N ASN A 212 1.28 -4.95 -17.33
CA ASN A 212 2.50 -4.18 -17.22
C ASN A 212 3.58 -5.02 -16.49
N PRO A 213 4.74 -5.26 -17.12
CA PRO A 213 5.79 -6.11 -16.54
C PRO A 213 6.45 -5.49 -15.31
N LYS A 214 6.26 -4.18 -15.06
CA LYS A 214 6.72 -3.50 -13.84
C LYS A 214 5.72 -3.63 -12.68
N GLY A 215 4.50 -4.14 -12.90
CA GLY A 215 3.55 -4.41 -11.81
C GLY A 215 3.93 -5.65 -11.01
N LEU A 216 3.71 -5.63 -9.70
CA LEU A 216 4.00 -6.79 -8.85
C LEU A 216 2.97 -7.92 -9.11
N PRO A 217 3.40 -9.20 -9.21
CA PRO A 217 2.51 -10.33 -9.47
C PRO A 217 1.23 -10.41 -8.62
N PHE A 218 1.30 -10.07 -7.33
CA PHE A 218 0.12 -10.08 -6.45
C PHE A 218 -0.93 -9.03 -6.80
N MET A 219 -0.62 -8.06 -7.66
CA MET A 219 -1.56 -7.02 -8.08
C MET A 219 -2.49 -7.47 -9.19
N LYS A 220 -2.28 -8.67 -9.74
CA LYS A 220 -3.02 -9.22 -10.89
C LYS A 220 -4.22 -10.11 -10.47
N ILE A 221 -4.58 -10.16 -9.19
CA ILE A 221 -5.60 -11.07 -8.62
C ILE A 221 -7.04 -10.51 -8.61
#